data_AF-A0A9X7WZW3-F1
#
_entry.id   AF-A0A9X7WZW3-F1
#
_cell.length_a   1.000
_cell.length_b   1.000
_cell.length_c   1.000
_cell.angle_alpha   90.00
_cell.angle_beta   90.00
_cell.angle_gamma   90.00
#
_symmetry.space_group_name_H-M   'P 1'
#
loop_
_entity.id
_entity.type
_entity.pdbx_description
1 polymer ?
#
loop_
_entity_poly.entity_id
_entity_poly.type
_entity_poly.pdbx_seq_one_letter_code
_entity_poly.pdbx_strand_id
1 'polypeptide(L)'
;MFGWLIRRKAQTQVTPPAPTSERQAPKVEANPKAASTLKTETRSFSLERVRLQNAMGFKVSHDDLPDSFPLHYFTKRPLPNGSIALFPGTWGAETLEINLPIRTTEQADAQEAGAQVENESALIDLRKVDKIPAELDLFLPLFAKSEIQPLMIDMIPETSFGASLANILTQGSWNALRLEATARSGGCCQVCGDKPQSIECHELWEYHTPKRRDAVSDTRGVQTLVALLSLCKACHRMFHPCRADAHGQSDEVWERIAWANRWTGEQTAAYSRIVQKIWQRRSAITWDLDLRLVRNWELVVRKAKVNMLDDGRLQDLISDRITGLLGVNWRFSKESEFQKSLPLPDWLTV
;
A
#
# COMPACT_ATOMS: atom_id res chain seq x y z
N MET A 1 29.72 19.41 -20.38
CA MET A 1 30.84 18.53 -20.79
C MET A 1 31.39 17.84 -19.53
N PHE A 2 30.81 16.72 -19.11
CA PHE A 2 31.38 15.85 -18.06
C PHE A 2 30.92 14.42 -18.31
N GLY A 3 31.84 13.60 -18.83
CA GLY A 3 31.63 12.18 -19.11
C GLY A 3 32.01 11.31 -17.92
N TRP A 4 31.20 10.31 -17.62
CA TRP A 4 31.50 9.26 -16.65
C TRP A 4 31.87 7.97 -17.39
N LEU A 5 33.14 7.55 -17.25
CA LEU A 5 33.65 6.28 -17.77
C LEU A 5 33.20 5.10 -16.88
N ILE A 6 32.58 4.10 -17.49
CA ILE A 6 32.28 2.80 -16.87
C ILE A 6 33.45 1.84 -17.14
N ARG A 7 34.16 1.40 -16.09
CA ARG A 7 35.10 0.27 -16.16
C ARG A 7 34.32 -1.05 -16.02
N ARG A 8 34.32 -1.88 -17.06
CA ARG A 8 33.85 -3.28 -17.02
C ARG A 8 34.86 -4.14 -16.24
N LYS A 9 34.43 -4.90 -15.24
CA LYS A 9 35.21 -6.01 -14.65
C LYS A 9 34.80 -7.32 -15.33
N ALA A 10 35.80 -8.15 -15.63
CA ALA A 10 35.67 -9.45 -16.29
C ALA A 10 34.96 -10.48 -15.40
N GLN A 11 34.11 -11.32 -16.01
CA GLN A 11 33.48 -12.48 -15.40
C GLN A 11 34.47 -13.65 -15.36
N THR A 12 34.77 -14.16 -14.17
CA THR A 12 35.39 -15.48 -13.99
C THR A 12 34.31 -16.54 -13.94
N GLN A 13 34.34 -17.49 -14.87
CA GLN A 13 33.49 -18.68 -14.89
C GLN A 13 33.87 -19.61 -13.73
N VAL A 14 32.88 -20.01 -12.94
CA VAL A 14 33.01 -21.06 -11.92
C VAL A 14 32.20 -22.27 -12.41
N THR A 15 32.88 -23.40 -12.61
CA THR A 15 32.27 -24.68 -12.97
C THR A 15 31.58 -25.31 -11.75
N PRO A 16 30.38 -25.90 -11.90
CA PRO A 16 29.70 -26.58 -10.81
C PRO A 16 30.26 -28.01 -10.58
N PRO A 17 30.26 -28.51 -9.34
CA PRO A 17 30.70 -29.86 -9.04
C PRO A 17 29.65 -30.92 -9.41
N ALA A 18 30.13 -32.15 -9.65
CA ALA A 18 29.35 -33.30 -10.10
C ALA A 18 28.32 -33.81 -9.06
N PRO A 19 27.20 -34.44 -9.51
CA PRO A 19 26.14 -34.90 -8.64
C PRO A 19 26.56 -36.14 -7.83
N THR A 20 26.24 -36.15 -6.54
CA THR A 20 26.38 -37.30 -5.65
C THR A 20 25.05 -38.04 -5.51
N SER A 21 25.17 -39.37 -5.38
CA SER A 21 24.12 -40.40 -5.46
C SER A 21 22.91 -40.20 -4.55
N GLU A 22 21.74 -40.56 -5.09
CA GLU A 22 20.40 -40.60 -4.46
C GLU A 22 20.40 -41.26 -3.07
N ARG A 23 19.89 -40.54 -2.07
CA ARG A 23 19.32 -41.13 -0.84
C ARG A 23 17.81 -41.07 -0.93
N GLN A 24 17.17 -42.23 -0.85
CA GLN A 24 15.71 -42.34 -0.74
C GLN A 24 15.23 -41.66 0.56
N ALA A 25 14.28 -40.73 0.42
CA ALA A 25 13.60 -40.09 1.54
C ALA A 25 12.64 -41.08 2.24
N PRO A 26 12.52 -41.03 3.58
CA PRO A 26 11.62 -41.91 4.31
C PRO A 26 10.16 -41.50 4.08
N LYS A 27 9.26 -42.49 3.98
CA LYS A 27 7.80 -42.28 3.98
C LYS A 27 7.39 -41.61 5.29
N VAL A 28 6.85 -40.41 5.21
CA VAL A 28 6.23 -39.70 6.33
C VAL A 28 4.73 -39.98 6.32
N GLU A 29 4.23 -40.68 7.33
CA GLU A 29 2.80 -40.81 7.59
C GLU A 29 2.24 -39.48 8.10
N ALA A 30 1.10 -39.05 7.56
CA ALA A 30 0.48 -37.76 7.85
C ALA A 30 -0.03 -37.69 9.30
N ASN A 31 0.48 -36.72 10.07
CA ASN A 31 0.04 -36.45 11.44
C ASN A 31 -1.24 -35.58 11.44
N PRO A 32 -2.39 -36.07 11.95
CA PRO A 32 -3.67 -35.36 11.91
C PRO A 32 -3.71 -34.07 12.75
N LYS A 33 -2.73 -33.80 13.63
CA LYS A 33 -2.62 -32.51 14.33
C LYS A 33 -2.16 -31.36 13.42
N ALA A 34 -1.40 -31.63 12.35
CA ALA A 34 -0.95 -30.61 11.40
C ALA A 34 -2.12 -29.98 10.61
N ALA A 35 -3.17 -30.77 10.32
CA ALA A 35 -4.36 -30.30 9.61
C ALA A 35 -5.19 -29.28 10.42
N SER A 36 -5.12 -29.32 11.76
CA SER A 36 -5.80 -28.34 12.63
C SER A 36 -5.07 -27.00 12.72
N THR A 37 -3.73 -27.05 12.69
CA THR A 37 -2.87 -25.85 12.68
C THR A 37 -2.98 -25.12 11.35
N LEU A 38 -2.94 -25.86 10.23
CA LEU A 38 -3.18 -25.33 8.88
C LEU A 38 -4.50 -24.55 8.78
N LYS A 39 -5.63 -25.13 9.23
CA LYS A 39 -6.94 -24.43 9.20
C LYS A 39 -6.99 -23.16 10.06
N THR A 40 -6.18 -23.08 11.11
CA THR A 40 -6.13 -21.91 12.00
C THR A 40 -5.25 -20.81 11.42
N GLU A 41 -4.14 -21.18 10.76
CA GLU A 41 -3.28 -20.26 10.01
C GLU A 41 -3.98 -19.71 8.76
N THR A 42 -4.65 -20.55 7.96
CA THR A 42 -5.48 -20.12 6.80
C THR A 42 -6.54 -19.08 7.22
N ARG A 43 -7.11 -19.20 8.43
CA ARG A 43 -8.04 -18.21 9.00
C ARG A 43 -7.36 -16.90 9.43
N SER A 44 -6.10 -16.92 9.85
CA SER A 44 -5.34 -15.71 10.17
C SER A 44 -4.96 -14.94 8.89
N PHE A 45 -4.54 -15.65 7.84
CA PHE A 45 -4.20 -15.05 6.54
C PHE A 45 -5.40 -14.39 5.88
N SER A 46 -6.57 -15.04 5.91
CA SER A 46 -7.81 -14.44 5.39
C SER A 46 -8.21 -13.16 6.15
N LEU A 47 -8.00 -13.09 7.46
CA LEU A 47 -8.27 -11.89 8.25
C LEU A 47 -7.31 -10.73 7.93
N GLU A 48 -6.01 -10.97 7.81
CA GLU A 48 -5.05 -9.93 7.40
C GLU A 48 -5.37 -9.40 6.01
N ARG A 49 -5.75 -10.29 5.09
CA ARG A 49 -6.13 -9.88 3.74
C ARG A 49 -7.44 -9.10 3.69
N VAL A 50 -8.45 -9.54 4.43
CA VAL A 50 -9.70 -8.79 4.58
C VAL A 50 -9.42 -7.41 5.18
N ARG A 51 -8.50 -7.30 6.15
CA ARG A 51 -8.07 -6.00 6.69
C ARG A 51 -7.41 -5.12 5.64
N LEU A 52 -6.49 -5.64 4.82
CA LEU A 52 -5.85 -4.89 3.74
C LEU A 52 -6.86 -4.45 2.66
N GLN A 53 -7.80 -5.33 2.30
CA GLN A 53 -8.86 -5.02 1.35
C GLN A 53 -9.83 -3.95 1.90
N ASN A 54 -10.21 -4.07 3.17
CA ASN A 54 -10.99 -3.04 3.86
C ASN A 54 -10.20 -1.73 3.98
N ALA A 55 -8.87 -1.80 4.17
CA ALA A 55 -8.02 -0.62 4.25
C ALA A 55 -7.95 0.12 2.91
N MET A 56 -7.93 -0.59 1.78
CA MET A 56 -8.06 -0.02 0.43
C MET A 56 -9.48 0.47 0.10
N GLY A 57 -10.46 0.17 0.96
CA GLY A 57 -11.82 0.72 0.89
C GLY A 57 -11.92 2.12 1.50
N PHE A 58 -13.12 2.69 1.47
CA PHE A 58 -13.47 4.05 1.92
C PHE A 58 -12.85 4.45 3.29
N LYS A 59 -12.06 5.55 3.30
CA LYS A 59 -11.40 6.13 4.49
C LYS A 59 -11.47 7.66 4.59
N VAL A 60 -12.57 8.26 4.15
CA VAL A 60 -12.79 9.68 4.44
C VAL A 60 -13.65 9.77 5.70
N SER A 61 -13.18 10.48 6.74
CA SER A 61 -14.02 10.77 7.89
C SER A 61 -15.31 11.43 7.42
N HIS A 62 -16.47 11.01 7.95
CA HIS A 62 -17.74 11.66 7.61
C HIS A 62 -17.68 13.18 7.83
N ASP A 63 -16.91 13.61 8.83
CA ASP A 63 -16.68 15.00 9.18
C ASP A 63 -15.93 15.80 8.07
N ASP A 64 -15.18 15.12 7.20
CA ASP A 64 -14.46 15.74 6.07
C ASP A 64 -15.33 15.89 4.82
N LEU A 65 -16.43 15.13 4.74
CA LEU A 65 -17.31 15.13 3.57
C LEU A 65 -18.25 16.35 3.61
N PRO A 66 -18.47 17.03 2.47
CA PRO A 66 -19.55 18.02 2.39
C PRO A 66 -20.92 17.34 2.56
N ASP A 67 -21.89 18.04 3.16
CA ASP A 67 -23.26 17.53 3.34
C ASP A 67 -23.92 17.08 2.02
N SER A 68 -23.48 17.64 0.89
CA SER A 68 -23.91 17.30 -0.47
C SER A 68 -23.08 16.19 -1.14
N PHE A 69 -22.27 15.45 -0.39
CA PHE A 69 -21.42 14.41 -0.96
C PHE A 69 -22.27 13.25 -1.53
N PRO A 70 -22.11 12.88 -2.82
CA PRO A 70 -22.97 11.85 -3.41
C PRO A 70 -22.69 10.47 -2.82
N LEU A 71 -23.68 9.88 -2.13
CA LEU A 71 -23.51 8.59 -1.45
C LEU A 71 -23.18 7.42 -2.40
N HIS A 72 -23.44 7.56 -3.71
CA HIS A 72 -23.14 6.52 -4.70
C HIS A 72 -21.63 6.29 -4.95
N TYR A 73 -20.73 7.15 -4.44
CA TYR A 73 -19.29 6.83 -4.37
C TYR A 73 -18.97 5.81 -3.28
N PHE A 74 -19.88 5.60 -2.32
CA PHE A 74 -19.72 4.64 -1.24
C PHE A 74 -20.39 3.31 -1.53
N THR A 75 -21.25 3.26 -2.55
CA THR A 75 -21.90 2.00 -2.91
C THR A 75 -20.88 1.09 -3.53
N LYS A 76 -20.84 -0.13 -3.01
CA LYS A 76 -20.07 -1.21 -3.62
C LYS A 76 -20.43 -1.37 -5.09
N ARG A 77 -19.44 -1.75 -5.89
CA ARG A 77 -19.55 -1.76 -7.35
C ARG A 77 -19.27 -3.15 -7.88
N PRO A 78 -20.25 -3.82 -8.50
CA PRO A 78 -20.02 -5.12 -9.11
C PRO A 78 -19.13 -4.99 -10.35
N LEU A 79 -18.54 -6.10 -10.78
CA LEU A 79 -17.77 -6.18 -12.02
C LEU A 79 -18.74 -6.03 -13.20
N PRO A 80 -18.49 -5.13 -14.18
CA PRO A 80 -19.42 -4.91 -15.29
C PRO A 80 -19.66 -6.22 -16.06
N ASN A 81 -20.92 -6.62 -16.20
CA ASN A 81 -21.34 -7.85 -16.89
C ASN A 81 -20.67 -9.14 -16.37
N GLY A 82 -20.09 -9.13 -15.16
CA GLY A 82 -19.33 -10.26 -14.62
C GLY A 82 -18.04 -10.59 -15.39
N SER A 83 -17.60 -9.73 -16.31
CA SER A 83 -16.42 -9.94 -17.14
C SER A 83 -15.37 -8.85 -16.92
N ILE A 84 -14.10 -9.27 -16.85
CA ILE A 84 -12.95 -8.35 -16.81
C ILE A 84 -12.76 -7.63 -18.16
N ALA A 85 -13.31 -8.19 -19.25
CA ALA A 85 -13.02 -7.83 -20.63
C ALA A 85 -13.53 -6.43 -21.09
N LEU A 86 -14.01 -5.58 -20.18
CA LEU A 86 -14.74 -4.35 -20.54
C LEU A 86 -14.23 -3.07 -19.88
N PHE A 87 -12.93 -2.96 -19.61
CA PHE A 87 -12.34 -1.65 -19.35
C PHE A 87 -11.47 -1.20 -20.52
N PRO A 88 -12.02 -0.39 -21.45
CA PRO A 88 -11.21 0.25 -22.49
C PRO A 88 -10.23 1.22 -21.82
N GLY A 89 -8.95 1.17 -22.19
CA GLY A 89 -7.96 2.17 -21.76
C GLY A 89 -7.00 1.75 -20.64
N THR A 90 -6.75 0.46 -20.45
CA THR A 90 -5.61 0.03 -19.62
C THR A 90 -4.31 0.35 -20.33
N TRP A 91 -3.56 1.30 -19.77
CA TRP A 91 -2.12 1.40 -19.97
C TRP A 91 -1.47 0.03 -19.68
N GLY A 92 -1.37 -0.81 -20.71
CA GLY A 92 -0.59 -2.04 -20.74
C GLY A 92 -1.33 -3.40 -20.76
N ALA A 93 -2.67 -3.50 -20.77
CA ALA A 93 -3.32 -4.82 -20.71
C ALA A 93 -3.94 -5.28 -22.04
N GLU A 94 -3.08 -5.69 -22.97
CA GLU A 94 -3.34 -6.91 -23.77
C GLU A 94 -3.05 -8.18 -22.93
N THR A 95 -2.69 -8.01 -21.65
CA THR A 95 -2.35 -9.09 -20.74
C THR A 95 -3.60 -9.87 -20.38
N LEU A 96 -3.71 -11.06 -20.95
CA LEU A 96 -4.73 -12.05 -20.62
C LEU A 96 -4.40 -12.82 -19.33
N GLU A 97 -3.42 -12.34 -18.57
CA GLU A 97 -2.97 -12.93 -17.31
C GLU A 97 -3.07 -11.90 -16.19
N ILE A 98 -3.61 -12.31 -15.04
CA ILE A 98 -3.70 -11.50 -13.82
C ILE A 98 -2.87 -12.16 -12.73
N ASN A 99 -1.80 -11.52 -12.27
CA ASN A 99 -1.08 -12.03 -11.10
C ASN A 99 -1.87 -11.74 -9.83
N LEU A 100 -1.86 -12.72 -8.92
CA LEU A 100 -2.50 -12.63 -7.63
C LEU A 100 -1.52 -12.00 -6.63
N PRO A 101 -1.86 -10.85 -6.00
CA PRO A 101 -0.99 -10.18 -5.05
C PRO A 101 -1.00 -10.89 -3.69
N ILE A 102 -0.33 -12.04 -3.62
CA ILE A 102 -0.37 -12.96 -2.49
C ILE A 102 1.03 -13.42 -2.09
N ARG A 103 1.21 -13.78 -0.81
CA ARG A 103 2.46 -14.39 -0.32
C ARG A 103 2.66 -15.76 -0.95
N THR A 104 3.90 -16.21 -1.03
CA THR A 104 4.24 -17.58 -1.45
C THR A 104 3.50 -18.64 -0.61
N THR A 105 3.31 -18.38 0.68
CA THR A 105 2.59 -19.29 1.60
C THR A 105 1.10 -19.43 1.28
N GLU A 106 0.51 -18.53 0.49
CA GLU A 106 -0.92 -18.53 0.12
C GLU A 106 -1.16 -19.15 -1.27
N GLN A 107 -0.11 -19.60 -1.96
CA GLN A 107 -0.21 -20.12 -3.33
C GLN A 107 -0.94 -21.46 -3.40
N ALA A 108 -0.79 -22.32 -2.41
CA ALA A 108 -1.51 -23.59 -2.36
C ALA A 108 -3.04 -23.37 -2.28
N ASP A 109 -3.47 -22.45 -1.40
CA ASP A 109 -4.89 -22.08 -1.26
C ASP A 109 -5.41 -21.42 -2.56
N ALA A 110 -4.60 -20.56 -3.19
CA ALA A 110 -4.96 -19.95 -4.48
C ALA A 110 -5.07 -21.01 -5.58
N GLN A 111 -4.18 -22.01 -5.60
CA GLN A 111 -4.21 -23.10 -6.57
C GLN A 111 -5.47 -23.96 -6.40
N GLU A 112 -5.84 -24.29 -5.16
CA GLU A 112 -7.10 -25.00 -4.87
C GLU A 112 -8.32 -24.20 -5.32
N ALA A 113 -8.27 -22.86 -5.19
CA ALA A 113 -9.30 -21.96 -5.70
C ALA A 113 -9.31 -21.79 -7.24
N GLY A 114 -8.33 -22.36 -7.96
CA GLY A 114 -8.28 -22.38 -9.43
C GLY A 114 -7.22 -21.47 -10.06
N ALA A 115 -6.26 -20.96 -9.29
CA ALA A 115 -5.11 -20.24 -9.84
C ALA A 115 -4.08 -21.20 -10.46
N GLN A 116 -3.34 -20.71 -11.45
CA GLN A 116 -2.11 -21.32 -11.92
C GLN A 116 -0.95 -20.85 -11.03
N VAL A 117 -0.05 -21.77 -10.67
CA VAL A 117 1.15 -21.43 -9.88
C VAL A 117 2.40 -21.82 -10.68
N GLU A 118 3.21 -20.83 -11.01
CA GLU A 118 4.43 -20.97 -11.81
C GLU A 118 5.52 -20.05 -11.26
N ASN A 119 6.75 -20.55 -11.09
CA ASN A 119 7.93 -19.75 -10.70
C ASN A 119 7.65 -18.81 -9.51
N GLU A 120 7.15 -19.36 -8.40
CA GLU A 120 6.79 -18.61 -7.19
C GLU A 120 5.76 -17.48 -7.42
N SER A 121 4.94 -17.60 -8.45
CA SER A 121 3.87 -16.65 -8.80
C SER A 121 2.56 -17.40 -8.94
N ALA A 122 1.47 -16.82 -8.42
CA ALA A 122 0.13 -17.30 -8.70
C ALA A 122 -0.58 -16.34 -9.66
N LEU A 123 -1.25 -16.87 -10.68
CA LEU A 123 -1.93 -16.08 -11.72
C LEU A 123 -3.21 -16.74 -12.20
N ILE A 124 -4.03 -15.96 -12.91
CA ILE A 124 -5.18 -16.45 -13.66
C ILE A 124 -4.98 -16.07 -15.12
N ASP A 125 -5.06 -17.07 -15.99
CA ASP A 125 -5.09 -16.86 -17.44
C ASP A 125 -6.54 -16.79 -17.92
N LEU A 126 -6.97 -15.59 -18.30
CA LEU A 126 -8.31 -15.28 -18.79
C LEU A 126 -8.63 -15.96 -20.12
N ARG A 127 -7.65 -16.48 -20.87
CA ARG A 127 -7.89 -17.31 -22.07
C ARG A 127 -8.39 -18.71 -21.71
N LYS A 128 -8.07 -19.17 -20.50
CA LYS A 128 -8.34 -20.54 -20.04
C LYS A 128 -9.58 -20.64 -19.16
N VAL A 129 -10.23 -19.51 -18.85
CA VAL A 129 -11.40 -19.47 -17.97
C VAL A 129 -12.52 -18.64 -18.61
N ASP A 130 -13.74 -19.19 -18.63
CA ASP A 130 -14.92 -18.46 -19.09
C ASP A 130 -15.39 -17.43 -18.06
N LYS A 131 -15.11 -17.69 -16.77
CA LYS A 131 -15.40 -16.84 -15.63
C LYS A 131 -14.37 -17.07 -14.53
N ILE A 132 -14.01 -16.03 -13.79
CA ILE A 132 -13.17 -16.18 -12.59
C ILE A 132 -13.95 -16.98 -11.52
N PRO A 133 -13.37 -18.04 -10.95
CA PRO A 133 -13.91 -18.73 -9.76
C PRO A 133 -14.21 -17.77 -8.62
N ALA A 134 -15.35 -17.95 -7.94
CA ALA A 134 -15.75 -17.07 -6.83
C ALA A 134 -14.77 -17.18 -5.64
N GLU A 135 -14.18 -18.36 -5.47
CA GLU A 135 -13.19 -18.71 -4.47
C GLU A 135 -11.90 -17.88 -4.64
N LEU A 136 -11.60 -17.43 -5.85
CA LEU A 136 -10.43 -16.59 -6.13
C LEU A 136 -10.64 -15.15 -5.74
N ASP A 137 -11.86 -14.69 -5.49
CA ASP A 137 -12.14 -13.27 -5.26
C ASP A 137 -11.27 -12.67 -4.16
N LEU A 138 -11.04 -13.44 -3.08
CA LEU A 138 -10.17 -13.03 -1.98
C LEU A 138 -8.71 -12.87 -2.39
N PHE A 139 -8.23 -13.53 -3.44
CA PHE A 139 -6.85 -13.48 -3.95
C PHE A 139 -6.67 -12.46 -5.06
N LEU A 140 -7.77 -11.94 -5.63
CA LEU A 140 -7.71 -11.00 -6.73
C LEU A 140 -7.19 -9.63 -6.32
N PRO A 141 -6.42 -8.96 -7.21
CA PRO A 141 -6.16 -7.54 -7.08
C PRO A 141 -7.48 -6.75 -7.17
N LEU A 142 -7.50 -5.53 -6.63
CA LEU A 142 -8.71 -4.71 -6.48
C LEU A 142 -9.58 -4.68 -7.76
N PHE A 143 -9.00 -4.37 -8.92
CA PHE A 143 -9.76 -4.16 -10.14
C PHE A 143 -10.54 -5.41 -10.61
N ALA A 144 -10.02 -6.61 -10.32
CA ALA A 144 -10.55 -7.87 -10.83
C ALA A 144 -11.62 -8.48 -9.93
N LYS A 145 -11.81 -7.94 -8.72
CA LYS A 145 -12.81 -8.43 -7.76
C LYS A 145 -14.22 -8.37 -8.34
N SER A 146 -15.04 -9.36 -8.03
CA SER A 146 -16.47 -9.41 -8.38
C SER A 146 -17.24 -8.19 -7.87
N GLU A 147 -16.85 -7.66 -6.71
CA GLU A 147 -17.39 -6.44 -6.11
C GLU A 147 -16.24 -5.65 -5.46
N ILE A 148 -16.21 -4.34 -5.69
CA ILE A 148 -15.25 -3.44 -5.04
C ILE A 148 -15.94 -2.41 -4.15
N GLN A 149 -15.32 -2.11 -3.01
CA GLN A 149 -15.47 -0.81 -2.39
C GLN A 149 -14.55 0.15 -3.14
N PRO A 150 -15.03 1.31 -3.63
CA PRO A 150 -14.17 2.26 -4.32
C PRO A 150 -12.95 2.66 -3.50
N LEU A 151 -11.79 2.63 -4.14
CA LEU A 151 -10.52 3.15 -3.62
C LEU A 151 -10.59 4.66 -3.56
N MET A 152 -10.65 5.18 -2.34
CA MET A 152 -10.60 6.60 -2.10
C MET A 152 -9.14 7.03 -2.01
N ILE A 153 -8.69 7.85 -2.96
CA ILE A 153 -7.35 8.41 -2.94
C ILE A 153 -7.32 9.62 -1.99
N ASP A 154 -6.39 9.60 -1.04
CA ASP A 154 -6.08 10.75 -0.21
C ASP A 154 -4.90 11.52 -0.80
N MET A 155 -5.12 12.79 -1.13
CA MET A 155 -4.00 13.69 -1.40
C MET A 155 -3.29 13.99 -0.08
N ILE A 156 -1.98 13.79 -0.06
CA ILE A 156 -1.15 14.11 1.10
C ILE A 156 -1.27 15.62 1.38
N PRO A 157 -1.64 16.05 2.61
CA PRO A 157 -1.71 17.45 2.99
C PRO A 157 -0.34 18.14 2.84
N GLU A 158 -0.31 19.41 2.44
CA GLU A 158 0.95 20.15 2.25
C GLU A 158 1.79 20.25 3.52
N THR A 159 1.10 20.32 4.67
CA THR A 159 1.68 20.35 6.01
C THR A 159 2.30 19.01 6.43
N SER A 160 1.99 17.91 5.73
CA SER A 160 2.59 16.58 5.91
C SER A 160 3.70 16.29 4.90
N PHE A 161 4.02 17.21 3.98
CA PHE A 161 5.09 16.98 3.01
C PHE A 161 6.44 16.79 3.73
N GLY A 162 7.21 15.79 3.28
CA GLY A 162 8.47 15.39 3.92
C GLY A 162 8.30 14.39 5.08
N ALA A 163 7.08 14.17 5.60
CA ALA A 163 6.86 13.26 6.72
C ALA A 163 6.77 11.78 6.34
N SER A 164 6.86 11.40 5.07
CA SER A 164 6.76 9.99 4.65
C SER A 164 7.83 9.13 5.31
N LEU A 165 7.50 7.87 5.62
CA LEU A 165 8.43 6.91 6.19
C LEU A 165 9.68 6.74 5.30
N ALA A 166 9.50 6.74 3.98
CA ALA A 166 10.61 6.71 3.03
C ALA A 166 11.59 7.89 3.19
N ASN A 167 11.11 9.08 3.58
CA ASN A 167 11.93 10.26 3.80
C ASN A 167 12.56 10.28 5.20
N ILE A 168 11.77 10.03 6.26
CA ILE A 168 12.23 10.16 7.65
C ILE A 168 13.12 8.99 8.08
N LEU A 169 12.86 7.76 7.60
CA LEU A 169 13.59 6.57 8.02
C LEU A 169 14.85 6.38 7.18
N THR A 170 15.91 5.86 7.80
CA THR A 170 17.10 5.38 7.09
C THR A 170 16.73 4.34 6.05
N GLN A 171 17.57 4.19 5.02
CA GLN A 171 17.31 3.23 3.95
C GLN A 171 17.11 1.80 4.46
N GLY A 172 17.90 1.38 5.46
CA GLY A 172 17.77 0.06 6.07
C GLY A 172 16.43 -0.14 6.77
N SER A 173 16.01 0.83 7.60
CA SER A 173 14.74 0.78 8.32
C SER A 173 13.55 0.82 7.37
N TRP A 174 13.55 1.70 6.35
CA TRP A 174 12.52 1.72 5.32
C TRP A 174 12.50 0.44 4.46
N ASN A 175 13.67 -0.10 4.10
CA ASN A 175 13.77 -1.35 3.36
C ASN A 175 13.11 -2.51 4.11
N ALA A 176 13.29 -2.57 5.42
CA ALA A 176 12.72 -3.63 6.24
C ALA A 176 11.18 -3.65 6.16
N LEU A 177 10.55 -2.48 6.29
CA LEU A 177 9.10 -2.31 6.16
C LEU A 177 8.58 -2.63 4.75
N ARG A 178 9.21 -2.05 3.72
CA ARG A 178 8.74 -2.22 2.33
C ARG A 178 8.96 -3.63 1.80
N LEU A 179 10.02 -4.33 2.22
CA LEU A 179 10.28 -5.71 1.79
C LEU A 179 9.24 -6.66 2.36
N GLU A 180 8.81 -6.45 3.61
CA GLU A 180 7.67 -7.19 4.15
C GLU A 180 6.41 -6.94 3.30
N ALA A 181 6.07 -5.68 3.00
CA ALA A 181 4.93 -5.35 2.13
C ALA A 181 5.02 -6.03 0.74
N THR A 182 6.19 -5.98 0.10
CA THR A 182 6.46 -6.65 -1.17
C THR A 182 6.33 -8.17 -1.08
N ALA A 183 6.81 -8.78 -0.01
CA ALA A 183 6.66 -10.21 0.22
C ALA A 183 5.18 -10.58 0.41
N ARG A 184 4.38 -9.71 1.06
CA ARG A 184 2.92 -9.88 1.21
C ARG A 184 2.19 -10.02 -0.11
N SER A 185 2.64 -9.30 -1.14
CA SER A 185 1.98 -9.29 -2.44
C SER A 185 2.65 -10.18 -3.48
N GLY A 186 3.69 -10.93 -3.11
CA GLY A 186 4.49 -11.70 -4.07
C GLY A 186 5.14 -10.83 -5.15
N GLY A 187 5.40 -9.55 -4.83
CA GLY A 187 5.89 -8.55 -5.78
C GLY A 187 4.85 -8.05 -6.78
N CYS A 188 3.57 -8.40 -6.62
CA CYS A 188 2.51 -7.95 -7.52
C CYS A 188 1.82 -6.68 -7.00
N CYS A 189 1.29 -5.90 -7.93
CA CYS A 189 0.48 -4.73 -7.63
C CYS A 189 -0.86 -5.14 -7.03
N GLN A 190 -1.17 -4.65 -5.83
CA GLN A 190 -2.43 -4.97 -5.14
C GLN A 190 -3.68 -4.36 -5.81
N VAL A 191 -3.50 -3.34 -6.66
CA VAL A 191 -4.61 -2.71 -7.39
C VAL A 191 -4.89 -3.42 -8.71
N CYS A 192 -3.85 -3.69 -9.51
CA CYS A 192 -4.02 -4.15 -10.91
C CYS A 192 -3.43 -5.52 -11.23
N GLY A 193 -2.76 -6.20 -10.29
CA GLY A 193 -2.15 -7.52 -10.54
C GLY A 193 -0.94 -7.51 -11.48
N ASP A 194 -0.40 -6.34 -11.81
CA ASP A 194 0.86 -6.23 -12.57
C ASP A 194 2.04 -6.67 -11.71
N LYS A 195 3.04 -7.34 -12.29
CA LYS A 195 4.26 -7.80 -11.60
C LYS A 195 5.49 -7.19 -12.26
N PRO A 196 5.75 -5.88 -12.05
CA PRO A 196 6.88 -5.18 -12.65
C PRO A 196 8.21 -5.64 -12.03
N GLN A 197 9.31 -5.39 -12.73
CA GLN A 197 10.66 -5.60 -12.18
C GLN A 197 10.93 -4.77 -10.91
N SER A 198 10.27 -3.62 -10.79
CA SER A 198 10.35 -2.75 -9.62
C SER A 198 8.96 -2.40 -9.14
N ILE A 199 8.60 -2.94 -7.98
CA ILE A 199 7.36 -2.61 -7.26
C ILE A 199 7.63 -1.47 -6.27
N GLU A 200 6.70 -0.51 -6.19
CA GLU A 200 6.77 0.62 -5.28
C GLU A 200 5.94 0.32 -4.02
N CYS A 201 6.36 0.89 -2.88
CA CYS A 201 5.63 0.75 -1.62
C CYS A 201 4.96 2.07 -1.29
N HIS A 202 3.64 2.05 -1.16
CA HIS A 202 2.82 3.19 -0.83
C HIS A 202 2.34 3.12 0.63
N GLU A 203 2.43 4.24 1.33
CA GLU A 203 1.93 4.41 2.69
C GLU A 203 0.47 4.85 2.61
N LEU A 204 -0.44 3.97 3.05
CA LEU A 204 -1.87 4.30 3.11
C LEU A 204 -2.21 4.86 4.48
N TRP A 205 -2.90 6.00 4.49
CA TRP A 205 -3.13 6.81 5.68
C TRP A 205 -4.62 7.00 5.97
N GLU A 206 -4.93 7.23 7.24
CA GLU A 206 -6.23 7.71 7.69
C GLU A 206 -6.03 8.99 8.50
N TYR A 207 -6.92 9.96 8.37
CA TYR A 207 -6.74 11.30 8.91
C TYR A 207 -7.82 11.60 9.95
N HIS A 208 -7.38 11.95 11.16
CA HIS A 208 -8.24 12.30 12.28
C HIS A 208 -7.97 13.73 12.73
N THR A 209 -9.00 14.56 12.73
CA THR A 209 -8.93 15.96 13.17
C THR A 209 -9.61 16.12 14.53
N PRO A 210 -9.11 16.98 15.43
CA PRO A 210 -9.80 17.30 16.67
C PRO A 210 -11.16 17.95 16.39
N LYS A 211 -12.23 17.51 17.08
CA LYS A 211 -13.61 18.04 16.90
C LYS A 211 -13.87 19.41 17.54
N ARG A 212 -12.85 20.10 18.04
CA ARG A 212 -13.02 21.31 18.87
C ARG A 212 -13.15 22.58 18.01
N ARG A 213 -14.22 23.35 18.27
CA ARG A 213 -14.61 24.59 17.56
C ARG A 213 -13.93 25.85 18.12
N ASP A 214 -13.30 25.74 19.29
CA ASP A 214 -12.51 26.75 19.98
C ASP A 214 -11.08 26.78 19.41
N ALA A 215 -10.98 27.24 18.17
CA ALA A 215 -9.72 27.42 17.46
C ALA A 215 -8.86 28.50 18.16
N VAL A 216 -7.88 28.05 18.94
CA VAL A 216 -6.64 28.79 19.20
C VAL A 216 -5.55 28.12 18.36
N SER A 217 -4.69 28.93 17.76
CA SER A 217 -3.63 28.54 16.83
C SER A 217 -2.87 27.28 17.25
N ASP A 218 -2.62 26.41 16.27
CA ASP A 218 -1.92 25.10 16.34
C ASP A 218 -2.83 23.86 16.53
N THR A 219 -3.90 23.75 15.73
CA THR A 219 -4.70 22.54 15.64
C THR A 219 -3.89 21.41 14.98
N ARG A 220 -3.48 20.41 15.78
CA ARG A 220 -2.78 19.20 15.30
C ARG A 220 -3.75 18.03 15.08
N GLY A 221 -3.70 17.42 13.91
CA GLY A 221 -4.37 16.16 13.58
C GLY A 221 -3.45 14.94 13.75
N VAL A 222 -4.05 13.75 13.66
CA VAL A 222 -3.33 12.48 13.64
C VAL A 222 -3.52 11.81 12.27
N GLN A 223 -2.40 11.49 11.62
CA GLN A 223 -2.31 10.75 10.38
C GLN A 223 -1.89 9.31 10.70
N THR A 224 -2.84 8.39 10.70
CA THR A 224 -2.66 6.99 11.11
C THR A 224 -2.23 6.13 9.94
N LEU A 225 -1.10 5.41 10.06
CA LEU A 225 -0.66 4.46 9.05
C LEU A 225 -1.55 3.21 9.12
N VAL A 226 -2.28 2.93 8.03
CA VAL A 226 -3.26 1.83 8.02
C VAL A 226 -2.81 0.63 7.20
N ALA A 227 -1.99 0.86 6.17
CA ALA A 227 -1.40 -0.20 5.37
C ALA A 227 -0.13 0.28 4.66
N LEU A 228 0.74 -0.68 4.31
CA LEU A 228 1.78 -0.50 3.30
C LEU A 228 1.40 -1.34 2.09
N LEU A 229 1.15 -0.68 0.96
CA LEU A 229 0.69 -1.30 -0.28
C LEU A 229 1.85 -1.46 -1.27
N SER A 230 1.90 -2.60 -1.94
CA SER A 230 2.79 -2.85 -3.08
C SER A 230 2.08 -2.53 -4.38
N LEU A 231 2.57 -1.52 -5.12
CA LEU A 231 1.91 -0.95 -6.28
C LEU A 231 2.88 -0.83 -7.46
N CYS A 232 2.38 -1.04 -8.68
CA CYS A 232 3.11 -0.62 -9.89
C CYS A 232 3.11 0.90 -9.99
N LYS A 233 4.05 1.46 -10.77
CA LYS A 233 4.23 2.92 -10.93
C LYS A 233 2.94 3.65 -11.33
N ALA A 234 2.15 3.06 -12.24
CA ALA A 234 0.90 3.65 -12.70
C ALA A 234 -0.15 3.72 -11.57
N CYS A 235 -0.31 2.64 -10.80
CA CYS A 235 -1.23 2.61 -9.67
C CYS A 235 -0.74 3.46 -8.49
N HIS A 236 0.56 3.53 -8.24
CA HIS A 236 1.12 4.36 -7.18
C HIS A 236 0.91 5.85 -7.45
N ARG A 237 0.99 6.29 -8.72
CA ARG A 237 0.76 7.68 -9.10
C ARG A 237 -0.67 8.18 -8.77
N MET A 238 -1.65 7.28 -8.66
CA MET A 238 -3.03 7.63 -8.28
C MET A 238 -3.13 8.32 -6.91
N PHE A 239 -2.19 8.05 -6.01
CA PHE A 239 -2.15 8.65 -4.67
C PHE A 239 -1.41 9.99 -4.63
N HIS A 240 -0.90 10.45 -5.78
CA HIS A 240 -0.14 11.69 -5.91
C HIS A 240 -0.67 12.59 -7.04
N PRO A 241 -1.98 12.87 -7.14
CA PRO A 241 -2.55 13.68 -8.22
C PRO A 241 -1.97 15.11 -8.24
N CYS A 242 -1.75 15.77 -7.09
CA CYS A 242 -1.11 17.11 -7.06
C CYS A 242 0.28 17.12 -7.73
N ARG A 243 1.04 16.03 -7.56
CA ARG A 243 2.35 15.90 -8.19
C ARG A 243 2.21 15.63 -9.70
N ALA A 244 1.22 14.84 -10.09
CA ALA A 244 0.93 14.59 -11.49
C ALA A 244 0.50 15.88 -12.21
N ASP A 245 -0.30 16.74 -11.56
CA ASP A 245 -0.69 18.06 -12.06
C ASP A 245 0.56 18.91 -12.35
N ALA A 246 1.51 18.97 -11.42
CA ALA A 246 2.77 19.70 -11.59
C ALA A 246 3.65 19.18 -12.75
N HIS A 247 3.39 17.97 -13.24
CA HIS A 247 4.10 17.37 -14.38
C HIS A 247 3.23 17.22 -15.64
N GLY A 248 2.02 17.78 -15.66
CA GLY A 248 1.11 17.69 -16.81
C GLY A 248 0.55 16.29 -17.06
N GLN A 249 0.47 15.46 -16.02
CA GLN A 249 0.04 14.04 -16.08
C GLN A 249 -1.31 13.80 -15.37
N SER A 250 -2.11 14.85 -15.16
CA SER A 250 -3.36 14.78 -14.40
C SER A 250 -4.36 13.82 -15.02
N ASP A 251 -4.55 13.92 -16.34
CA ASP A 251 -5.55 13.15 -17.07
C ASP A 251 -5.30 11.64 -16.94
N GLU A 252 -4.05 11.19 -17.16
CA GLU A 252 -3.66 9.78 -16.99
C GLU A 252 -3.94 9.26 -15.58
N VAL A 253 -3.74 10.10 -14.56
CA VAL A 253 -3.99 9.73 -13.16
C VAL A 253 -5.48 9.58 -12.90
N TRP A 254 -6.30 10.54 -13.33
CA TRP A 254 -7.73 10.50 -13.12
C TRP A 254 -8.40 9.41 -13.94
N GLU A 255 -7.94 9.13 -15.16
CA GLU A 255 -8.35 7.96 -15.94
C GLU A 255 -8.04 6.65 -15.20
N ARG A 256 -6.85 6.54 -14.60
CA ARG A 256 -6.48 5.35 -13.83
C ARG A 256 -7.32 5.18 -12.56
N ILE A 257 -7.63 6.27 -11.86
CA ILE A 257 -8.53 6.27 -10.70
C ILE A 257 -9.94 5.86 -11.13
N ALA A 258 -10.45 6.43 -12.23
CA ALA A 258 -11.76 6.11 -12.78
C ALA A 258 -11.85 4.62 -13.11
N TRP A 259 -10.81 4.10 -13.78
CA TRP A 259 -10.67 2.69 -14.12
C TRP A 259 -10.69 1.79 -12.88
N ALA A 260 -9.86 2.07 -11.88
CA ALA A 260 -9.77 1.26 -10.66
C ALA A 260 -11.09 1.22 -9.89
N ASN A 261 -11.87 2.30 -9.94
CA ASN A 261 -13.14 2.46 -9.24
C ASN A 261 -14.39 2.21 -10.10
N ARG A 262 -14.21 1.85 -11.37
CA ARG A 262 -15.29 1.64 -12.34
C ARG A 262 -16.15 2.90 -12.56
N TRP A 263 -15.60 4.08 -12.29
CA TRP A 263 -16.33 5.35 -12.34
C TRP A 263 -16.55 5.83 -13.77
N THR A 264 -17.68 6.50 -13.98
CA THR A 264 -17.89 7.31 -15.18
C THR A 264 -17.03 8.59 -15.13
N GLY A 265 -16.93 9.29 -16.25
CA GLY A 265 -16.25 10.60 -16.28
C GLY A 265 -16.89 11.62 -15.34
N GLU A 266 -18.22 11.66 -15.27
CA GLU A 266 -18.96 12.53 -14.33
C GLU A 266 -18.61 12.20 -12.88
N GLN A 267 -18.56 10.90 -12.55
CA GLN A 267 -18.23 10.44 -11.22
C GLN A 267 -16.80 10.83 -10.83
N THR A 268 -15.85 10.63 -11.75
CA THR A 268 -14.45 10.98 -11.53
C THR A 268 -14.28 12.49 -11.34
N ALA A 269 -14.97 13.31 -12.14
CA ALA A 269 -14.92 14.77 -12.04
C ALA A 269 -15.61 15.33 -10.78
N ALA A 270 -16.67 14.69 -10.28
CA ALA A 270 -17.25 15.07 -8.99
C ALA A 270 -16.35 14.63 -7.82
N TYR A 271 -15.77 13.44 -7.89
CA TYR A 271 -14.83 12.97 -6.89
C TYR A 271 -13.56 13.83 -6.79
N SER A 272 -12.96 14.22 -7.92
CA SER A 272 -11.75 15.06 -7.93
C SER A 272 -11.96 16.39 -7.22
N ARG A 273 -13.11 17.03 -7.42
CA ARG A 273 -13.52 18.26 -6.72
C ARG A 273 -13.63 18.05 -5.20
N ILE A 274 -14.08 16.89 -4.75
CA ILE A 274 -14.19 16.62 -3.32
C ILE A 274 -12.80 16.37 -2.73
N VAL A 275 -11.98 15.54 -3.37
CA VAL A 275 -10.61 15.27 -2.92
C VAL A 275 -9.81 16.56 -2.80
N GLN A 276 -9.98 17.49 -3.73
CA GLN A 276 -9.39 18.84 -3.66
C GLN A 276 -9.85 19.64 -2.44
N LYS A 277 -11.15 19.63 -2.12
CA LYS A 277 -11.68 20.32 -0.92
C LYS A 277 -11.16 19.70 0.38
N ILE A 278 -11.11 18.37 0.45
CA ILE A 278 -10.57 17.64 1.61
C ILE A 278 -9.10 18.01 1.80
N TRP A 279 -8.31 17.98 0.71
CA TRP A 279 -6.91 18.36 0.75
C TRP A 279 -6.70 19.80 1.20
N GLN A 280 -7.46 20.77 0.68
CA GLN A 280 -7.39 22.17 1.13
C GLN A 280 -7.62 22.30 2.63
N ARG A 281 -8.63 21.60 3.17
CA ARG A 281 -8.93 21.60 4.61
C ARG A 281 -7.80 20.96 5.42
N ARG A 282 -7.31 19.81 5.00
CA ARG A 282 -6.26 19.08 5.71
C ARG A 282 -4.90 19.77 5.63
N SER A 283 -4.63 20.52 4.56
CA SER A 283 -3.42 21.34 4.41
C SER A 283 -3.39 22.57 5.33
N ALA A 284 -4.49 22.88 6.03
CA ALA A 284 -4.51 23.89 7.09
C ALA A 284 -4.19 23.32 8.50
N ILE A 285 -3.96 22.01 8.61
CA ILE A 285 -3.77 21.28 9.87
C ILE A 285 -2.36 20.70 9.88
N THR A 286 -1.65 20.72 11.00
CA THR A 286 -0.36 20.01 11.16
C THR A 286 -0.59 18.58 11.65
N TRP A 287 0.24 17.62 11.23
CA TRP A 287 -0.04 16.20 11.43
C TRP A 287 1.05 15.46 12.21
N ASP A 288 0.65 14.73 13.24
CA ASP A 288 1.47 13.69 13.89
C ASP A 288 1.15 12.32 13.27
N LEU A 289 2.16 11.46 13.14
CA LEU A 289 2.02 10.14 12.54
C LEU A 289 1.75 9.08 13.60
N ASP A 290 0.58 8.43 13.54
CA ASP A 290 0.35 7.21 14.31
C ASP A 290 0.90 6.01 13.55
N LEU A 291 1.98 5.44 14.09
CA LEU A 291 2.75 4.35 13.49
C LEU A 291 2.55 3.01 14.21
N ARG A 292 1.45 2.86 14.97
CA ARG A 292 1.13 1.60 15.67
C ARG A 292 1.08 0.37 14.77
N LEU A 293 0.80 0.54 13.47
CA LEU A 293 0.85 -0.54 12.48
C LEU A 293 2.23 -1.21 12.41
N VAL A 294 3.30 -0.44 12.60
CA VAL A 294 4.69 -0.90 12.52
C VAL A 294 5.39 -0.93 13.87
N ARG A 295 4.64 -0.96 14.99
CA ARG A 295 5.19 -0.93 16.36
C ARG A 295 6.14 -2.07 16.71
N ASN A 296 6.08 -3.18 15.97
CA ASN A 296 6.97 -4.33 16.15
C ASN A 296 8.32 -4.16 15.43
N TRP A 297 8.52 -3.03 14.76
CA TRP A 297 9.77 -2.70 14.07
C TRP A 297 10.54 -1.63 14.85
N GLU A 298 11.86 -1.80 14.92
CA GLU A 298 12.75 -0.77 15.43
C GLU A 298 12.99 0.28 14.34
N LEU A 299 12.37 1.44 14.47
CA LEU A 299 12.50 2.49 13.49
C LEU A 299 13.79 3.29 13.70
N VAL A 300 14.56 3.48 12.62
CA VAL A 300 15.80 4.27 12.66
C VAL A 300 15.64 5.50 11.77
N VAL A 301 15.57 6.67 12.39
CA VAL A 301 15.33 7.98 11.77
C VAL A 301 16.65 8.60 11.26
N ARG A 302 16.59 9.27 10.10
CA ARG A 302 17.73 9.96 9.49
C ARG A 302 18.03 11.28 10.22
N LYS A 303 19.00 11.26 11.14
CA LYS A 303 19.42 12.47 11.87
C LYS A 303 19.83 13.63 10.96
N ALA A 304 20.39 13.34 9.78
CA ALA A 304 20.83 14.36 8.83
C ALA A 304 19.69 15.11 8.10
N LYS A 305 18.42 14.71 8.29
CA LYS A 305 17.27 15.31 7.61
C LYS A 305 16.31 16.03 8.54
N VAL A 306 16.45 15.86 9.85
CA VAL A 306 15.49 16.39 10.82
C VAL A 306 16.19 16.98 12.03
N ASN A 307 15.58 17.99 12.63
CA ASN A 307 15.87 18.43 13.99
C ASN A 307 14.84 17.83 14.94
N MET A 308 15.26 17.47 16.15
CA MET A 308 14.32 17.16 17.23
C MET A 308 14.04 18.43 18.02
N LEU A 309 12.77 18.74 18.21
CA LEU A 309 12.30 19.87 19.02
C LEU A 309 12.19 19.46 20.50
N ASP A 310 12.07 20.45 21.38
CA ASP A 310 11.97 20.24 22.84
C ASP A 310 10.75 19.41 23.23
N ASP A 311 9.69 19.44 22.42
CA ASP A 311 8.47 18.65 22.63
C ASP A 311 8.57 17.21 22.09
N GLY A 312 9.73 16.81 21.56
CA GLY A 312 9.99 15.48 21.01
C GLY A 312 9.55 15.27 19.56
N ARG A 313 9.02 16.30 18.89
CA ARG A 313 8.67 16.23 17.46
C ARG A 313 9.87 16.43 16.56
N LEU A 314 9.73 15.98 15.32
CA LEU A 314 10.73 16.11 14.28
C LEU A 314 10.35 17.27 13.35
N GLN A 315 11.29 18.18 13.12
CA GLN A 315 11.20 19.23 12.12
C GLN A 315 12.04 18.82 10.90
N ASP A 316 11.42 18.70 9.73
CA ASP A 316 12.13 18.41 8.48
C ASP A 316 12.96 19.62 8.04
N LEU A 317 14.25 19.40 7.75
CA LEU A 317 15.21 20.47 7.45
C LEU A 317 15.00 21.16 6.10
N ILE A 318 14.19 20.59 5.21
CA ILE A 318 13.96 21.13 3.85
C ILE A 318 12.65 21.91 3.80
N SER A 319 11.60 21.32 4.36
CA SER A 319 10.23 21.83 4.29
C SER A 319 9.81 22.62 5.54
N ASP A 320 10.60 22.58 6.61
CA ASP A 320 10.31 23.17 7.92
C ASP A 320 9.03 22.61 8.60
N ARG A 321 8.50 21.50 8.08
CA ARG A 321 7.28 20.87 8.61
C ARG A 321 7.59 20.04 9.84
N ILE A 322 6.68 20.10 10.81
CA ILE A 322 6.83 19.47 12.13
C ILE A 322 5.88 18.29 12.27
N THR A 323 6.43 17.11 12.56
CA THR A 323 5.66 15.86 12.76
C THR A 323 6.17 15.07 13.96
N GLY A 324 5.26 14.55 14.77
CA GLY A 324 5.53 13.61 15.85
C GLY A 324 5.36 12.16 15.41
N LEU A 325 6.10 11.25 16.04
CA LEU A 325 5.98 9.81 15.82
C LEU A 325 5.29 9.14 17.02
N LEU A 326 4.04 8.72 16.83
CA LEU A 326 3.18 8.16 17.87
C LEU A 326 3.13 6.62 17.80
N GLY A 327 3.02 5.98 18.97
CA GLY A 327 2.81 4.54 19.11
C GLY A 327 3.93 3.63 18.62
N VAL A 328 5.17 4.12 18.52
CA VAL A 328 6.33 3.35 18.02
C VAL A 328 7.63 3.74 18.71
N ASN A 329 8.50 2.75 18.92
CA ASN A 329 9.86 2.98 19.36
C ASN A 329 10.74 3.34 18.16
N TRP A 330 11.50 4.42 18.29
CA TRP A 330 12.41 4.86 17.24
C TRP A 330 13.70 5.41 17.84
N ARG A 331 14.77 5.47 17.05
CA ARG A 331 16.04 6.11 17.44
C ARG A 331 16.66 6.82 16.25
N PHE A 332 17.58 7.74 16.51
CA PHE A 332 18.37 8.33 15.43
C PHE A 332 19.43 7.36 14.91
N SER A 333 19.77 7.51 13.63
CA SER A 333 20.94 6.87 13.04
C SER A 333 22.19 7.16 13.87
N LYS A 334 22.96 6.13 14.22
CA LYS A 334 24.19 6.16 15.05
C LYS A 334 23.98 6.32 16.56
N GLU A 335 22.74 6.38 17.03
CA GLU A 335 22.41 6.35 18.46
C GLU A 335 21.90 4.97 18.86
N SER A 336 22.22 4.52 20.07
CA SER A 336 21.78 3.23 20.62
C SER A 336 20.46 3.34 21.38
N GLU A 337 20.15 4.51 21.91
CA GLU A 337 18.99 4.73 22.76
C GLU A 337 17.73 5.00 21.94
N PHE A 338 16.64 4.35 22.34
CA PHE A 338 15.32 4.60 21.78
C PHE A 338 14.69 5.84 22.43
N GLN A 339 14.13 6.67 21.58
CA GLN A 339 13.31 7.80 21.96
C GLN A 339 11.95 7.30 22.41
N LYS A 340 11.42 7.92 23.46
CA LYS A 340 10.07 7.63 23.95
C LYS A 340 9.07 8.14 22.91
N SER A 341 8.17 7.26 22.47
CA SER A 341 7.09 7.67 21.58
C SER A 341 6.19 8.71 22.24
N LEU A 342 5.74 9.69 21.45
CA LEU A 342 4.70 10.61 21.89
C LEU A 342 3.40 9.83 22.14
N PRO A 343 2.66 10.15 23.21
CA PRO A 343 1.39 9.49 23.49
C PRO A 343 0.37 9.83 22.40
N LEU A 344 -0.58 8.92 22.18
CA LEU A 344 -1.75 9.22 21.37
C LEU A 344 -2.59 10.28 22.07
N PRO A 345 -3.22 11.22 21.35
CA PRO A 345 -4.13 12.18 21.96
C PRO A 345 -5.38 11.49 22.54
N ASP A 346 -5.86 11.95 23.70
CA ASP A 346 -7.05 11.38 24.36
C ASP A 346 -8.33 11.45 23.52
N TRP A 347 -8.39 12.39 22.56
CA TRP A 347 -9.52 12.56 21.66
C TRP A 347 -9.51 11.56 20.49
N LEU A 348 -8.42 10.84 20.26
CA LEU A 348 -8.33 9.81 19.24
C LEU A 348 -8.98 8.53 19.77
N THR A 349 -10.29 8.40 19.57
CA THR A 349 -11.01 7.14 19.83
C THR A 349 -10.43 6.03 18.94
N VAL A 350 -9.85 5.01 19.58
CA VAL A 350 -9.25 3.81 18.95
C VAL A 350 -10.33 2.80 18.57
#